data_AF-A0A1M4T181-F1
#
_entry.id   AF-A0A1M4T181-F1
#
_cell.length_a   1.000
_cell.length_b   1.000
_cell.length_c   1.000
_cell.angle_alpha   90.00
_cell.angle_beta   90.00
_cell.angle_gamma   90.00
#
_symmetry.space_group_name_H-M   'P 1'
#
loop_
_entity.id
_entity.type
_entity.pdbx_description
1 polymer ?
#
loop_
_entity_poly.entity_id
_entity_poly.type
_entity_poly.pdbx_seq_one_letter_code
_entity_poly.pdbx_strand_id
1 'polypeptide(L)'
;MTLILTDQHKRRLEEIRKEVTLIGSKESAFLKVELLFYEALSIAREYGNDARENPLLDDLKRVQESAYGKTNELYKKSSQREVSIRRFIVRFKKVLAFKNILELTS
;
A
#
# COMPACT_ATOMS: atom_id res chain seq x y z
N MET A 1 -3.09 -22.23 -10.62
CA MET A 1 -4.40 -21.98 -9.96
C MET A 1 -4.44 -20.49 -9.69
N THR A 2 -5.18 -19.72 -10.49
CA THR A 2 -5.23 -18.26 -10.35
C THR A 2 -6.01 -17.93 -9.08
N LEU A 3 -5.31 -17.49 -8.03
CA LEU A 3 -5.94 -17.15 -6.75
C LEU A 3 -6.57 -15.76 -6.88
N ILE A 4 -7.90 -15.72 -6.95
CA ILE A 4 -8.66 -14.48 -7.12
C ILE A 4 -8.98 -13.88 -5.76
N LEU A 5 -8.75 -12.58 -5.59
CA LEU A 5 -9.16 -11.80 -4.42
C LEU A 5 -10.63 -12.04 -4.07
N THR A 6 -10.91 -12.42 -2.81
CA THR A 6 -12.29 -12.54 -2.31
C THR A 6 -12.93 -11.15 -2.22
N ASP A 7 -14.25 -11.09 -2.30
CA ASP A 7 -14.98 -9.81 -2.15
C ASP A 7 -14.76 -9.17 -0.77
N GLN A 8 -14.48 -9.97 0.26
CA GLN A 8 -14.08 -9.47 1.56
C GLN A 8 -12.74 -8.71 1.50
N HIS A 9 -11.73 -9.29 0.86
CA HIS A 9 -10.42 -8.65 0.74
C HIS A 9 -10.44 -7.46 -0.22
N LYS A 10 -11.24 -7.50 -1.29
CA LYS A 10 -11.49 -6.33 -2.14
C LYS A 10 -12.09 -5.17 -1.35
N ARG A 11 -13.11 -5.44 -0.53
CA ARG A 11 -13.72 -4.43 0.36
C ARG A 11 -12.71 -3.90 1.37
N ARG A 12 -11.90 -4.77 1.98
CA ARG A 12 -10.91 -4.33 2.96
C ARG A 12 -9.82 -3.45 2.33
N LEU A 13 -9.32 -3.79 1.15
CA LEU A 13 -8.37 -2.96 0.42
C LEU A 13 -8.96 -1.58 0.06
N GLU A 14 -10.24 -1.53 -0.28
CA GLU A 14 -10.95 -0.26 -0.53
C GLU A 14 -11.12 0.57 0.76
N GLU A 15 -11.42 -0.07 1.89
CA GLU A 15 -11.45 0.60 3.20
C GLU A 15 -10.08 1.17 3.57
N ILE A 16 -9.02 0.37 3.44
CA ILE A 16 -7.64 0.82 3.64
C ILE A 16 -7.34 2.05 2.79
N ARG A 17 -7.75 2.05 1.51
CA ARG A 17 -7.57 3.21 0.60
C ARG A 17 -8.26 4.47 1.12
N LYS A 18 -9.47 4.33 1.66
CA LYS A 18 -10.22 5.45 2.27
C LYS A 18 -9.54 5.93 3.55
N GLU A 19 -9.17 5.03 4.44
CA GLU A 19 -8.47 5.36 5.70
C GLU A 19 -7.18 6.12 5.44
N VAL A 20 -6.32 5.64 4.54
CA VAL A 20 -5.07 6.29 4.14
C VAL A 20 -5.31 7.70 3.57
N THR A 21 -6.45 7.93 2.93
CA THR A 21 -6.81 9.25 2.41
C THR A 21 -7.16 10.24 3.53
N LEU A 22 -7.77 9.77 4.61
CA LEU A 22 -8.23 10.60 5.72
C LEU A 22 -7.12 10.93 6.73
N ILE A 23 -6.11 10.07 6.83
CA ILE A 23 -5.03 10.18 7.85
C ILE A 23 -4.09 11.38 7.61
N GLY A 24 -3.95 11.86 6.36
CA GLY A 24 -3.04 12.96 6.02
C GLY A 24 -1.56 12.57 6.09
N SER A 25 -0.64 13.54 5.90
CA SER A 25 0.81 13.27 5.78
C SER A 25 1.65 13.71 6.98
N LYS A 26 1.02 13.87 8.17
CA LYS A 26 1.73 14.25 9.38
C LYS A 26 2.57 13.09 9.90
N GLU A 27 3.68 13.40 10.56
CA GLU A 27 4.59 12.42 11.16
C GLU A 27 3.88 11.53 12.21
N SER A 28 3.02 12.12 13.05
CA SER A 28 2.22 11.39 14.05
C SER A 28 1.24 10.38 13.44
N ALA A 29 0.90 10.56 12.17
CA ALA A 29 -0.03 9.71 11.44
C ALA A 29 0.69 8.56 10.71
N PHE A 30 2.02 8.63 10.57
CA PHE A 30 2.78 7.70 9.74
C PHE A 30 2.69 6.24 10.21
N LEU A 31 2.75 6.01 11.53
CA LEU A 31 2.61 4.67 12.11
C LEU A 31 1.28 4.01 11.68
N LYS A 32 0.19 4.79 11.62
CA LYS A 32 -1.11 4.27 11.17
C LYS A 32 -1.09 3.91 9.69
N VAL A 33 -0.45 4.73 8.84
CA VAL A 33 -0.30 4.42 7.41
C VAL A 33 0.56 3.18 7.20
N GLU A 34 1.61 3.01 8.01
CA GLU A 34 2.50 1.84 7.98
C GLU A 34 1.76 0.55 8.35
N LEU A 35 0.94 0.57 9.40
CA LEU A 35 0.10 -0.59 9.77
C LEU A 35 -0.86 -0.99 8.64
N LEU A 36 -1.54 0.01 8.04
CA LEU A 36 -2.44 -0.20 6.91
C LEU A 36 -1.72 -0.76 5.68
N PHE A 37 -0.46 -0.36 5.46
CA PHE A 37 0.38 -0.89 4.40
C PHE A 37 0.79 -2.35 4.64
N TYR A 38 1.17 -2.70 5.86
CA TYR A 38 1.46 -4.09 6.21
C TYR A 38 0.22 -4.99 6.13
N GLU A 39 -0.95 -4.47 6.48
CA GLU A 39 -2.22 -5.19 6.28
C GLU A 39 -2.47 -5.47 4.80
N ALA A 40 -2.31 -4.47 3.93
CA ALA A 40 -2.46 -4.67 2.48
C ALA A 40 -1.45 -5.69 1.91
N LEU A 41 -0.20 -5.69 2.40
CA LEU A 41 0.80 -6.70 2.05
C LEU A 41 0.41 -8.11 2.52
N SER A 42 -0.15 -8.23 3.72
CA SER A 42 -0.63 -9.51 4.24
C SER A 42 -1.75 -10.06 3.37
N ILE A 43 -2.76 -9.23 3.08
CA ILE A 43 -3.87 -9.59 2.19
C ILE A 43 -3.32 -10.02 0.83
N ALA A 44 -2.38 -9.27 0.25
CA ALA A 44 -1.81 -9.65 -1.04
C ALA A 44 -1.14 -11.03 -1.01
N ARG A 45 -0.35 -11.35 0.03
CA ARG A 45 0.34 -12.64 0.16
C ARG A 45 -0.58 -13.85 0.24
N GLU A 46 -1.80 -13.68 0.75
CA GLU A 46 -2.81 -14.75 0.77
C GLU A 46 -3.20 -15.23 -0.64
N TYR A 47 -2.94 -14.42 -1.68
CA TYR A 47 -3.22 -14.73 -3.09
C TYR A 47 -1.98 -15.15 -3.89
N GLY A 48 -0.87 -15.43 -3.21
CA GLY A 48 0.36 -15.86 -3.84
C GLY A 48 1.54 -15.07 -3.31
N ASN A 49 2.60 -15.79 -2.98
CA ASN A 49 3.84 -15.22 -2.45
C ASN A 49 4.84 -14.80 -3.54
N ASP A 50 4.63 -15.27 -4.79
CA ASP A 50 5.41 -14.83 -5.93
C ASP A 50 4.83 -13.53 -6.51
N ALA A 51 5.67 -12.49 -6.55
CA ALA A 51 5.30 -11.20 -7.13
C ALA A 51 5.06 -11.29 -8.65
N ARG A 52 5.64 -12.31 -9.33
CA ARG A 52 5.45 -12.52 -10.77
C ARG A 52 4.03 -12.95 -11.13
N GLU A 53 3.35 -13.60 -10.20
CA GLU A 53 1.98 -14.12 -10.36
C GLU A 53 0.94 -13.28 -9.62
N ASN A 54 1.39 -12.36 -8.77
CA ASN A 54 0.57 -11.49 -7.95
C ASN A 54 0.93 -10.01 -8.18
N PRO A 55 0.30 -9.36 -9.18
CA PRO A 55 0.57 -7.96 -9.51
C PRO A 55 0.36 -6.99 -8.35
N LEU A 56 -0.62 -7.27 -7.47
CA LEU A 56 -0.84 -6.46 -6.27
C LEU A 56 0.35 -6.55 -5.31
N LEU A 57 0.88 -7.76 -5.08
CA LEU A 57 2.06 -7.95 -4.24
C LEU A 57 3.31 -7.31 -4.86
N ASP A 58 3.50 -7.40 -6.18
CA ASP A 58 4.61 -6.73 -6.88
C ASP A 58 4.53 -5.22 -6.72
N ASP A 59 3.38 -4.62 -6.99
CA ASP A 59 3.17 -3.19 -6.86
C ASP A 59 3.38 -2.69 -5.42
N LEU A 60 2.89 -3.43 -4.42
CA LEU A 60 3.12 -3.10 -3.01
C LEU A 60 4.60 -3.21 -2.64
N LYS A 61 5.32 -4.24 -3.10
CA LYS A 61 6.78 -4.35 -2.89
C LYS A 61 7.56 -3.20 -3.53
N ARG A 62 7.19 -2.77 -4.74
CA ARG A 62 7.78 -1.57 -5.37
C ARG A 62 7.53 -0.30 -4.57
N VAL A 63 6.35 -0.16 -3.96
CA VAL A 63 6.07 0.96 -3.02
C VAL A 63 6.96 0.85 -1.78
N GLN A 64 7.15 -0.37 -1.26
CA GLN A 64 8.01 -0.64 -0.11
C GLN A 64 9.46 -0.19 -0.36
N GLU A 65 10.04 -0.62 -1.48
CA GLU A 65 11.43 -0.32 -1.85
C GLU A 65 11.63 1.17 -2.18
N SER A 66 10.69 1.77 -2.91
CA SER A 66 10.91 3.09 -3.51
C SER A 66 10.45 4.28 -2.65
N ALA A 67 9.50 4.08 -1.73
CA ALA A 67 8.86 5.15 -0.98
C ALA A 67 8.83 4.91 0.53
N TYR A 68 8.49 3.69 0.97
CA TYR A 68 8.49 3.35 2.39
C TYR A 68 9.92 3.29 2.97
N GLY A 69 10.88 2.70 2.23
CA GLY A 69 12.29 2.71 2.63
C GLY A 69 12.80 4.14 2.85
N LYS A 70 12.39 5.07 1.99
CA LYS A 70 12.71 6.49 2.13
C LYS A 70 12.06 7.12 3.35
N THR A 71 10.84 6.75 3.73
CA THR A 71 10.20 7.32 4.94
C THR A 71 10.89 6.95 6.24
N ASN A 72 11.65 5.85 6.25
CA ASN A 72 12.44 5.40 7.39
C ASN A 72 13.88 5.91 7.40
N GLU A 73 14.28 6.72 6.40
CA GLU A 73 15.56 7.43 6.43
C GLU A 73 15.59 8.50 7.53
N LEU A 74 16.77 8.75 8.09
CA LEU A 74 16.99 9.82 9.08
C LEU A 74 16.92 11.19 8.39
N TYR A 75 15.78 11.86 8.51
CA TYR A 75 15.59 13.22 8.02
C TYR A 75 16.03 14.27 9.04
N LYS A 76 16.78 15.28 8.57
CA LYS A 76 17.22 16.41 9.41
C LYS A 76 16.09 17.41 9.70
N LYS A 77 15.01 17.42 8.89
CA LYS A 77 13.87 18.33 9.02
C LYS A 77 12.56 17.56 8.97
N SER A 78 11.63 17.87 9.88
CA SER A 78 10.30 17.23 9.90
C SER A 78 9.52 17.45 8.59
N SER A 79 9.66 18.62 7.94
CA SER A 79 9.05 18.87 6.62
C SER A 79 9.54 17.93 5.51
N GLN A 80 10.81 17.49 5.55
CA GLN A 80 11.34 16.51 4.59
C GLN A 80 10.72 15.12 4.84
N ARG A 81 10.55 14.75 6.11
CA ARG A 81 9.89 13.51 6.50
C ARG A 81 8.43 13.50 6.07
N GLU A 82 7.68 14.58 6.33
CA GLU A 82 6.28 14.72 5.88
C GLU A 82 6.13 14.65 4.36
N VAL A 83 7.08 15.21 3.59
CA VAL A 83 7.10 15.08 2.13
C VAL A 83 7.29 13.62 1.71
N SER A 84 8.19 12.89 2.36
CA SER A 84 8.39 11.46 2.08
C SER A 84 7.16 10.64 2.46
N ILE A 85 6.52 10.93 3.61
CA ILE A 85 5.28 10.30 4.04
C ILE A 85 4.17 10.55 3.01
N ARG A 86 4.05 11.80 2.53
CA ARG A 86 3.08 12.15 1.49
C ARG A 86 3.31 11.37 0.19
N ARG A 87 4.56 11.25 -0.26
CA ARG A 87 4.89 10.46 -1.46
C ARG A 87 4.54 8.98 -1.27
N PHE A 88 4.83 8.41 -0.11
CA PHE A 88 4.45 7.05 0.23
C PHE A 88 2.94 6.86 0.18
N ILE A 89 2.17 7.71 0.86
CA ILE A 89 0.69 7.71 0.86
C ILE A 89 0.14 7.78 -0.58
N VAL A 90 0.64 8.70 -1.40
CA VAL A 90 0.17 8.86 -2.78
C VAL A 90 0.42 7.60 -3.62
N ARG A 91 1.62 7.02 -3.52
CA ARG A 91 1.95 5.79 -4.25
C ARG A 91 1.16 4.60 -3.76
N PHE A 92 1.02 4.44 -2.45
CA PHE A 92 0.24 3.37 -1.86
C PHE A 92 -1.24 3.45 -2.29
N LYS A 93 -1.84 4.64 -2.22
CA LYS A 93 -3.20 4.87 -2.72
C LYS A 93 -3.35 4.51 -4.20
N LYS A 94 -2.35 4.83 -5.02
CA LYS A 94 -2.38 4.51 -6.44
C LYS A 94 -2.42 3.00 -6.67
N VAL A 95 -1.63 2.22 -5.94
CA VAL A 95 -1.66 0.75 -5.99
C VAL A 95 -3.04 0.21 -5.63
N LEU A 96 -3.64 0.74 -4.55
CA LEU A 96 -5.00 0.32 -4.13
C LEU A 96 -6.11 0.81 -5.06
N ALA A 97 -5.86 1.84 -5.88
CA ALA A 97 -6.83 2.37 -6.83
C ALA A 97 -6.74 1.74 -8.23
N PHE A 98 -5.59 1.14 -8.58
CA PHE A 98 -5.35 0.59 -9.91
C PHE A 98 -5.94 -0.82 -10.05
N LYS A 99 -6.47 -1.09 -11.25
CA LYS A 99 -7.11 -2.28 -11.87
C LYS A 99 -6.90 -3.73 -11.34
N ASN A 100 -6.07 -4.00 -10.33
CA ASN A 100 -5.87 -5.37 -9.79
C ASN A 100 -7.09 -5.95 -9.05
N ILE A 101 -8.10 -5.12 -8.75
CA ILE A 101 -9.39 -5.57 -8.18
C ILE A 101 -10.36 -6.03 -9.28
N LEU A 102 -10.16 -5.62 -10.55
CA LEU A 102 -11.11 -5.75 -11.65
C LEU A 102 -10.66 -6.66 -12.81
N GLU A 103 -9.37 -6.97 -12.97
CA GLU A 103 -8.88 -7.78 -14.11
C GLU A 103 -8.59 -9.26 -13.79
N LEU A 104 -8.93 -9.74 -12.59
CA LEU A 104 -8.91 -11.19 -12.27
C LEU A 104 -10.17 -11.92 -12.78
N THR A 105 -11.01 -11.26 -13.58
CA THR A 105 -12.27 -11.78 -14.13
C THR A 105 -12.34 -11.66 -15.65
N SER A 106 -11.24 -11.85 -16.37
CA SER A 106 -11.25 -11.94 -17.83
C SER A 106 -10.39 -13.09 -18.32
#